data_AF-A0A8H6SDQ8-F1
#
_entry.id   AF-A0A8H6SDQ8-F1
#
_cell.length_a   1.000
_cell.length_b   1.000
_cell.length_c   1.000
_cell.angle_alpha   90.00
_cell.angle_beta   90.00
_cell.angle_gamma   90.00
#
_symmetry.space_group_name_H-M   'P 1'
#
loop_
_entity.id
_entity.type
_entity.pdbx_description
1 polymer ?
#
loop_
_entity_poly.entity_id
_entity_poly.type
_entity_poly.pdbx_seq_one_letter_code
_entity_poly.pdbx_strand_id
1 'polypeptide(L)'
;MAISPLMHVSVSESTFHLLPSLRVRCNTICARKRRMAVDRHGIASLLLLLFLILLCANTATATPTFALPVARGITVNNATGTVQIFDKNGNLVKQGDATDGSGSNFDLPALIWIGFSLAIGAFMSIAGIRGWRVTTGAAIGLSSAVLTFAAIINSVNETGLGDIFLTAIVLVIFALGFGIGVFEFARLGGITAVGLAGGAAFGLRIVLLQEGLLISSTQLYALNWLIVGVCAGAAGLSLIWFQRFGLLFGCASIGTFLLGLGVDLFMQKQAGLSLGLRFLFDRNDSHALFFIEHPYTAPLRSRVVLYTSLALTPILALIQHRVFRDPFTRRPVESDDALAINFPTDGVEPEKRKTFFLAMWDGVRREPEKVNRFSV
;
A
#
# COMPACT_ATOMS: atom_id res chain seq x y z
N MET A 1 -38.48 -59.74 64.32
CA MET A 1 -38.25 -58.29 64.26
C MET A 1 -36.84 -58.09 63.73
N ALA A 2 -36.70 -57.92 62.41
CA ALA A 2 -35.41 -57.81 61.73
C ALA A 2 -35.23 -56.36 61.27
N ILE A 3 -34.12 -55.75 61.67
CA ILE A 3 -33.74 -54.37 61.33
C ILE A 3 -32.79 -54.44 60.13
N SER A 4 -33.21 -53.85 59.01
CA SER A 4 -32.39 -53.68 57.79
C SER A 4 -31.23 -52.71 58.02
N PRO A 5 -30.03 -52.96 57.48
CA PRO A 5 -28.96 -51.98 57.45
C PRO A 5 -29.07 -51.05 56.23
N LEU A 6 -28.74 -49.78 56.47
CA LEU A 6 -28.61 -48.72 55.47
C LEU A 6 -27.57 -49.08 54.40
N MET A 7 -27.98 -48.92 53.13
CA MET A 7 -27.12 -48.96 51.96
C MET A 7 -26.35 -47.64 51.83
N HIS A 8 -25.05 -47.66 52.11
CA HIS A 8 -24.15 -46.54 51.86
C HIS A 8 -23.72 -46.58 50.38
N VAL A 9 -24.30 -45.70 49.56
CA VAL A 9 -23.87 -45.50 48.17
C VAL A 9 -22.64 -44.60 48.19
N SER A 10 -21.46 -45.17 47.92
CA SER A 10 -20.24 -44.41 47.64
C SER A 10 -20.28 -43.97 46.17
N VAL A 11 -20.43 -42.66 45.96
CA VAL A 11 -20.31 -42.06 44.63
C VAL A 11 -18.81 -41.95 44.31
N SER A 12 -18.36 -42.74 43.34
CA SER A 12 -16.99 -42.72 42.82
C SER A 12 -16.68 -41.39 42.15
N GLU A 13 -15.62 -40.73 42.62
CA GLU A 13 -15.14 -39.41 42.21
C GLU A 13 -14.31 -39.44 40.91
N SER A 14 -14.60 -40.36 39.98
CA SER A 14 -13.78 -40.58 38.78
C SER A 14 -14.26 -39.82 37.52
N THR A 15 -15.23 -38.90 37.63
CA THR A 15 -15.89 -38.28 36.46
C THR A 15 -15.50 -36.83 36.17
N PHE A 16 -14.49 -36.26 36.86
CA PHE A 16 -14.13 -34.83 36.72
C PHE A 16 -12.94 -34.50 35.80
N HIS A 17 -12.36 -35.48 35.09
CA HIS A 17 -11.23 -35.22 34.18
C HIS A 17 -11.62 -34.79 32.75
N LEU A 18 -12.91 -34.75 32.39
CA LEU A 18 -13.36 -34.36 31.03
C LEU A 18 -13.65 -32.85 30.87
N LEU A 19 -13.72 -32.08 31.97
CA LEU A 19 -14.06 -30.66 31.96
C LEU A 19 -13.02 -29.69 31.36
N PRO A 20 -11.69 -29.94 31.39
CA PRO A 20 -10.73 -29.02 30.79
C PRO A 20 -10.91 -28.91 29.26
N SER A 21 -11.21 -30.03 28.60
CA SER A 21 -11.35 -30.10 27.14
C SER A 21 -12.54 -29.28 26.61
N LEU A 22 -13.65 -29.26 27.35
CA LEU A 22 -14.87 -28.51 27.00
C LEU A 22 -14.69 -27.00 27.23
N ARG A 23 -13.96 -26.61 28.28
CA ARG A 23 -13.67 -25.20 28.56
C ARG A 23 -12.74 -24.58 27.51
N VAL A 24 -11.76 -25.33 27.00
CA VAL A 24 -10.88 -24.90 25.89
C VAL A 24 -11.65 -24.75 24.58
N ARG A 25 -12.57 -25.68 24.25
CA ARG A 25 -13.44 -25.58 23.06
C ARG A 25 -14.39 -24.39 23.10
N CYS A 26 -14.94 -24.05 24.27
CA CYS A 26 -15.86 -22.91 24.40
C CYS A 26 -15.14 -21.56 24.21
N ASN A 27 -13.93 -21.41 24.76
CA ASN A 27 -13.11 -20.20 24.59
C ASN A 27 -12.67 -19.99 23.13
N THR A 28 -12.36 -21.06 22.40
CA THR A 28 -12.00 -20.97 20.98
C THR A 28 -13.19 -20.58 20.10
N ILE A 29 -14.37 -21.13 20.36
CA ILE A 29 -15.61 -20.76 19.65
C ILE A 29 -15.98 -19.29 19.93
N CYS A 30 -15.87 -18.85 21.18
CA CYS A 30 -16.21 -17.47 21.58
C CYS A 30 -15.21 -16.44 21.01
N ALA A 31 -13.92 -16.77 20.98
CA ALA A 31 -12.89 -15.96 20.33
C ALA A 31 -13.09 -15.87 18.81
N ARG A 32 -13.50 -16.97 18.16
CA ARG A 32 -13.82 -17.01 16.72
C ARG A 32 -15.05 -16.15 16.39
N LYS A 33 -16.07 -16.16 17.25
CA LYS A 33 -17.28 -15.34 17.09
C LYS A 33 -17.01 -13.84 17.25
N ARG A 34 -16.16 -13.45 18.22
CA ARG A 34 -15.71 -12.05 18.36
C ARG A 34 -14.87 -11.58 17.18
N ARG A 35 -13.98 -12.43 16.65
CA ARG A 35 -13.17 -12.09 15.47
C ARG A 35 -14.04 -11.80 14.23
N MET A 36 -15.08 -12.62 14.00
CA MET A 36 -16.02 -12.41 12.89
C MET A 36 -16.92 -11.19 13.06
N ALA A 37 -17.22 -10.76 14.29
CA ALA A 37 -18.02 -9.56 14.54
C ALA A 37 -17.22 -8.27 14.26
N VAL A 38 -15.92 -8.26 14.63
CA VAL A 38 -15.00 -7.14 14.34
C VAL A 38 -14.82 -6.94 12.83
N ASP A 39 -14.72 -8.04 12.07
CA ASP A 39 -14.57 -7.98 10.61
C ASP A 39 -15.78 -7.33 9.90
N ARG A 40 -17.01 -7.50 10.40
CA ARG A 40 -18.21 -6.91 9.76
C ARG A 40 -18.29 -5.40 9.93
N HIS A 41 -17.93 -4.88 11.11
CA HIS A 41 -17.96 -3.44 11.36
C HIS A 41 -16.83 -2.71 10.61
N GLY A 42 -15.63 -3.31 10.52
CA GLY A 42 -14.52 -2.74 9.76
C GLY A 42 -14.83 -2.59 8.26
N ILE A 43 -15.48 -3.59 7.66
CA ILE A 43 -15.86 -3.54 6.23
C ILE A 43 -16.91 -2.46 5.98
N ALA A 44 -17.92 -2.33 6.85
CA ALA A 44 -18.96 -1.31 6.71
C ALA A 44 -18.38 0.11 6.86
N SER A 45 -17.50 0.33 7.83
CA SER A 45 -16.80 1.62 8.00
C SER A 45 -15.90 1.96 6.81
N LEU A 46 -15.27 0.97 6.17
CA LEU A 46 -14.46 1.19 4.98
C LEU A 46 -15.33 1.58 3.77
N LEU A 47 -16.44 0.87 3.54
CA LEU A 47 -17.36 1.19 2.45
C LEU A 47 -17.95 2.60 2.63
N LEU A 48 -18.25 2.98 3.88
CA LEU A 48 -18.70 4.33 4.21
C LEU A 48 -17.60 5.37 3.97
N LEU A 49 -16.36 5.09 4.37
CA LEU A 49 -15.21 5.98 4.12
C LEU A 49 -14.94 6.13 2.62
N LEU A 50 -14.96 5.02 1.88
CA LEU A 50 -14.78 4.99 0.43
C LEU A 50 -15.90 5.77 -0.28
N PHE A 51 -17.14 5.59 0.17
CA PHE A 51 -18.29 6.34 -0.32
C PHE A 51 -18.16 7.84 -0.03
N LEU A 52 -17.74 8.22 1.19
CA LEU A 52 -17.47 9.62 1.55
C LEU A 52 -16.35 10.23 0.71
N ILE A 53 -15.25 9.49 0.48
CA ILE A 53 -14.14 9.94 -0.39
C ILE A 53 -14.61 10.13 -1.83
N LEU A 54 -15.40 9.19 -2.37
CA LEU A 54 -16.00 9.32 -3.70
C LEU A 54 -16.98 10.49 -3.78
N LEU A 55 -17.75 10.75 -2.72
CA LEU A 55 -18.64 11.91 -2.63
C LEU A 55 -17.84 13.22 -2.66
N CYS A 56 -16.77 13.31 -1.87
CA CYS A 56 -15.88 14.48 -1.85
C CYS A 56 -15.18 14.71 -3.20
N ALA A 57 -14.74 13.64 -3.87
CA ALA A 57 -14.15 13.72 -5.20
C ALA A 57 -15.15 14.26 -6.24
N ASN A 58 -16.41 13.83 -6.19
CA ASN A 58 -17.48 14.34 -7.06
C ASN A 58 -17.86 15.80 -6.76
N THR A 59 -17.69 16.29 -5.53
CA THR A 59 -17.90 17.71 -5.23
C THR A 59 -16.77 18.61 -5.73
N ALA A 60 -15.54 18.09 -5.84
CA ALA A 60 -14.39 18.85 -6.35
C ALA A 60 -14.48 19.16 -7.85
N THR A 61 -15.18 18.31 -8.63
CA THR A 61 -15.34 18.48 -10.08
C THR A 61 -16.19 19.69 -10.50
N ALA A 62 -16.80 20.41 -9.55
CA ALA A 62 -17.61 21.60 -9.83
C ALA A 62 -16.82 22.92 -9.85
N THR A 63 -15.50 22.88 -9.62
CA THR A 63 -14.67 24.10 -9.60
C THR A 63 -14.11 24.41 -11.00
N PRO A 64 -14.39 25.60 -11.56
CA PRO A 64 -13.85 25.99 -12.86
C PRO A 64 -12.33 26.12 -12.80
N THR A 65 -11.65 25.42 -13.71
CA THR A 65 -10.18 25.39 -13.81
C THR A 65 -9.72 26.63 -14.58
N PHE A 66 -9.36 27.70 -13.86
CA PHE A 66 -8.67 28.84 -14.48
C PHE A 66 -7.20 28.47 -14.72
N ALA A 67 -6.68 28.88 -15.88
CA ALA A 67 -5.33 28.62 -16.43
C ALA A 67 -4.33 28.00 -15.44
N LEU A 68 -3.92 26.75 -15.69
CA LEU A 68 -3.03 25.96 -14.85
C LEU A 68 -1.70 26.69 -14.65
N PRO A 69 -1.46 27.32 -13.49
CA PRO A 69 -0.16 27.86 -13.20
C PRO A 69 0.73 26.66 -12.83
N VAL A 70 1.83 26.46 -13.54
CA VAL A 70 2.80 25.42 -13.17
C VAL A 70 3.40 25.82 -11.82
N ALA A 71 3.26 24.94 -10.82
CA ALA A 71 3.66 25.14 -9.43
C ALA A 71 5.18 25.11 -9.23
N ARG A 72 5.88 25.97 -9.95
CA ARG A 72 7.33 26.11 -9.95
C ARG A 72 7.55 27.61 -9.89
N GLY A 73 8.48 28.08 -9.05
CA GLY A 73 8.75 29.52 -8.93
C GLY A 73 9.51 30.04 -10.15
N ILE A 74 8.98 29.79 -11.34
CA ILE A 74 9.60 30.03 -12.62
C ILE A 74 8.87 31.17 -13.32
N THR A 75 9.62 31.94 -14.10
CA THR A 75 9.08 32.99 -14.95
C THR A 75 9.17 32.54 -16.40
N VAL A 76 8.04 32.59 -17.11
CA VAL A 76 7.96 32.26 -18.54
C VAL A 76 8.05 33.56 -19.33
N ASN A 77 9.04 33.67 -20.22
CA ASN A 77 9.19 34.81 -21.12
C ASN A 77 9.06 34.34 -22.57
N ASN A 78 8.24 35.04 -23.37
CA ASN A 78 8.09 34.78 -24.80
C ASN A 78 8.21 36.07 -25.62
N ALA A 79 9.12 36.97 -25.22
CA ALA A 79 9.33 38.24 -25.91
C ALA A 79 9.99 38.07 -27.29
N THR A 80 10.75 36.99 -27.51
CA THR A 80 11.54 36.75 -28.72
C THR A 80 10.90 35.73 -29.67
N GLY A 81 9.67 35.28 -29.39
CA GLY A 81 9.00 34.20 -30.11
C GLY A 81 9.52 32.79 -29.79
N THR A 82 10.55 32.69 -28.93
CA THR A 82 10.99 31.42 -28.32
C THR A 82 10.65 31.47 -26.84
N VAL A 83 9.97 30.44 -26.33
CA VAL A 83 9.62 30.36 -24.91
C VAL A 83 10.88 30.09 -24.10
N GLN A 84 11.21 31.00 -23.19
CA GLN A 84 12.34 30.89 -22.26
C GLN A 84 11.83 30.78 -20.84
N ILE A 85 12.44 29.89 -20.06
CA ILE A 85 12.11 29.64 -18.66
C ILE A 85 13.23 30.21 -17.79
N PHE A 86 12.87 31.06 -16.84
CA PHE A 86 13.78 31.64 -15.86
C PHE A 86 13.49 31.11 -14.46
N ASP A 87 14.53 30.85 -13.68
CA ASP A 87 14.40 30.46 -12.28
C ASP A 87 13.95 31.64 -11.38
N LYS A 88 13.80 31.38 -10.08
CA LYS A 88 13.45 32.42 -9.08
C LYS A 88 14.46 33.57 -9.00
N ASN A 89 15.69 33.34 -9.43
CA ASN A 89 16.79 34.31 -9.39
C ASN A 89 16.94 35.06 -10.72
N GLY A 90 16.14 34.74 -11.74
CA GLY A 90 16.23 35.32 -13.07
C GLY A 90 17.29 34.67 -13.97
N ASN A 91 17.84 33.51 -13.61
CA ASN A 91 18.75 32.76 -14.47
C ASN A 91 17.97 31.94 -15.50
N LEU A 92 18.48 31.86 -16.71
CA LEU A 92 17.91 31.02 -17.76
C LEU A 92 18.07 29.53 -17.41
N VAL A 93 16.96 28.79 -17.36
CA VAL A 93 16.93 27.34 -17.14
C VAL A 93 16.83 26.64 -18.49
N LYS A 94 17.88 25.90 -18.86
CA LYS A 94 17.86 25.07 -20.07
C LYS A 94 16.79 23.99 -19.94
N GLN A 95 15.98 23.86 -20.99
CA GLN A 95 14.90 22.89 -21.06
C GLN A 95 15.38 21.64 -21.81
N GLY A 96 14.97 20.47 -21.33
CA GLY A 96 15.21 19.18 -21.99
C GLY A 96 13.91 18.53 -22.45
N ASP A 97 14.03 17.42 -23.18
CA ASP A 97 12.89 16.63 -23.70
C ASP A 97 11.98 16.09 -22.61
N ALA A 98 12.49 16.07 -21.37
CA ALA A 98 11.80 15.62 -20.20
C ALA A 98 11.32 14.18 -20.44
N THR A 99 12.22 13.23 -20.29
CA THR A 99 11.92 11.79 -20.44
C THR A 99 11.74 11.19 -19.06
N ASP A 100 10.79 10.26 -18.94
CA ASP A 100 10.49 9.52 -17.71
C ASP A 100 10.77 8.02 -17.85
N GLY A 101 11.40 7.59 -18.96
CA GLY A 101 11.65 6.17 -19.19
C GLY A 101 10.41 5.36 -19.50
N SER A 102 9.26 5.99 -19.78
CA SER A 102 8.03 5.29 -20.20
C SER A 102 7.94 5.09 -21.72
N GLY A 103 8.88 5.66 -22.48
CA GLY A 103 8.89 5.60 -23.94
C GLY A 103 7.80 6.44 -24.59
N SER A 104 7.51 6.13 -25.84
CA SER A 104 6.50 6.78 -26.67
C SER A 104 5.68 5.75 -27.44
N ASN A 105 4.36 5.90 -27.42
CA ASN A 105 3.43 4.98 -28.08
C ASN A 105 3.63 3.52 -27.60
N PHE A 106 4.04 2.64 -28.51
CA PHE A 106 4.29 1.22 -28.27
C PHE A 106 5.74 0.85 -28.61
N ASP A 107 6.67 1.76 -28.34
CA ASP A 107 8.09 1.42 -28.38
C ASP A 107 8.47 0.44 -27.26
N LEU A 108 9.73 0.00 -27.29
CA LEU A 108 10.21 -1.05 -26.38
C LEU A 108 10.04 -0.67 -24.89
N PRO A 109 10.45 0.53 -24.41
CA PRO A 109 10.18 0.96 -23.04
C PRO A 109 8.70 0.91 -22.66
N ALA A 110 7.81 1.41 -23.53
CA ALA A 110 6.37 1.42 -23.26
C ALA A 110 5.79 0.01 -23.13
N LEU A 111 6.17 -0.91 -24.04
CA LEU A 111 5.73 -2.31 -23.99
C LEU A 111 6.22 -3.03 -22.73
N ILE A 112 7.45 -2.74 -22.30
CA ILE A 112 8.00 -3.27 -21.05
C ILE A 112 7.16 -2.81 -19.85
N TRP A 113 6.83 -1.52 -19.76
CA TRP A 113 6.00 -1.00 -18.67
C TRP A 113 4.57 -1.53 -18.68
N ILE A 114 3.96 -1.69 -19.85
CA ILE A 114 2.65 -2.32 -20.00
C ILE A 114 2.71 -3.75 -19.47
N GLY A 115 3.67 -4.56 -19.95
CA GLY A 115 3.83 -5.95 -19.53
C GLY A 115 4.10 -6.08 -18.03
N PHE A 116 5.01 -5.26 -17.50
CA PHE A 116 5.34 -5.22 -16.07
C PHE A 116 4.13 -4.87 -15.22
N SER A 117 3.41 -3.80 -15.56
CA SER A 117 2.25 -3.32 -14.81
C SER A 117 1.11 -4.33 -14.82
N LEU A 118 0.84 -4.96 -15.97
CA LEU A 118 -0.19 -6.00 -16.07
C LEU A 118 0.20 -7.26 -15.30
N ALA A 119 1.44 -7.73 -15.40
CA ALA A 119 1.89 -8.95 -14.74
C ALA A 119 1.90 -8.82 -13.21
N ILE A 120 2.56 -7.78 -12.68
CA ILE A 120 2.60 -7.53 -11.23
C ILE A 120 1.21 -7.12 -10.72
N GLY A 121 0.48 -6.31 -11.50
CA GLY A 121 -0.88 -5.89 -11.18
C GLY A 121 -1.86 -7.05 -11.04
N ALA A 122 -1.87 -7.97 -12.00
CA ALA A 122 -2.71 -9.16 -11.97
C ALA A 122 -2.37 -10.06 -10.78
N PHE A 123 -1.07 -10.30 -10.54
CA PHE A 123 -0.63 -11.11 -9.41
C PHE A 123 -1.09 -10.50 -8.08
N MET A 124 -0.81 -9.21 -7.85
CA MET A 124 -1.14 -8.53 -6.59
C MET A 124 -2.66 -8.41 -6.37
N SER A 125 -3.43 -8.19 -7.43
CA SER A 125 -4.89 -8.01 -7.35
C SER A 125 -5.67 -9.32 -7.18
N ILE A 126 -5.16 -10.45 -7.69
CA ILE A 126 -5.85 -11.75 -7.62
C ILE A 126 -5.30 -12.61 -6.49
N ALA A 127 -3.97 -12.74 -6.39
CA ALA A 127 -3.30 -13.71 -5.52
C ALA A 127 -2.32 -13.07 -4.53
N GLY A 128 -2.33 -11.74 -4.39
CA GLY A 128 -1.39 -10.99 -3.57
C GLY A 128 -1.32 -11.52 -2.12
N ILE A 129 -2.43 -11.79 -1.46
CA ILE A 129 -2.37 -12.35 -0.09
C ILE A 129 -1.76 -13.76 -0.02
N ARG A 130 -1.86 -14.56 -1.09
CA ARG A 130 -1.38 -15.96 -1.12
C ARG A 130 0.11 -16.07 -1.45
N GLY A 131 0.67 -15.04 -2.07
CA GLY A 131 2.07 -14.98 -2.51
C GLY A 131 3.10 -15.00 -1.37
N TRP A 132 2.71 -14.57 -0.17
CA TRP A 132 3.57 -14.44 1.01
C TRP A 132 4.87 -13.69 0.69
N ARG A 133 5.98 -14.41 0.45
CA ARG A 133 7.30 -13.85 0.13
C ARG A 133 7.34 -13.12 -1.20
N VAL A 134 6.59 -13.62 -2.19
CA VAL A 134 6.50 -12.97 -3.51
C VAL A 134 5.82 -11.61 -3.37
N THR A 135 4.85 -11.50 -2.47
CA THR A 135 4.11 -10.27 -2.18
C THR A 135 4.97 -9.24 -1.46
N THR A 136 5.73 -9.66 -0.45
CA THR A 136 6.68 -8.78 0.25
C THR A 136 7.81 -8.33 -0.69
N GLY A 137 8.32 -9.24 -1.53
CA GLY A 137 9.24 -8.92 -2.62
C GLY A 137 8.66 -7.86 -3.56
N ALA A 138 7.48 -8.11 -4.13
CA ALA A 138 6.83 -7.18 -5.04
C ALA A 138 6.62 -5.80 -4.41
N ALA A 139 6.21 -5.73 -3.14
CA ALA A 139 6.01 -4.46 -2.46
C ALA A 139 7.32 -3.69 -2.24
N ILE A 140 8.37 -4.34 -1.74
CA ILE A 140 9.69 -3.69 -1.57
C ILE A 140 10.25 -3.25 -2.92
N GLY A 141 10.23 -4.14 -3.92
CA GLY A 141 10.68 -3.83 -5.27
C GLY A 141 9.94 -2.63 -5.87
N LEU A 142 8.61 -2.60 -5.80
CA LEU A 142 7.81 -1.47 -6.30
C LEU A 142 8.12 -0.17 -5.54
N SER A 143 8.22 -0.22 -4.21
CA SER A 143 8.58 0.97 -3.43
C SER A 143 9.95 1.51 -3.81
N SER A 144 10.97 0.64 -3.92
CA SER A 144 12.31 1.02 -4.34
C SER A 144 12.34 1.59 -5.76
N ALA A 145 11.59 0.97 -6.68
CA ALA A 145 11.48 1.41 -8.07
C ALA A 145 10.85 2.80 -8.18
N VAL A 146 9.73 3.05 -7.50
CA VAL A 146 9.05 4.35 -7.51
C VAL A 146 9.91 5.45 -6.88
N LEU A 147 10.55 5.16 -5.75
CA LEU A 147 11.44 6.12 -5.08
C LEU A 147 12.65 6.46 -5.96
N THR A 148 13.24 5.46 -6.62
CA THR A 148 14.37 5.67 -7.53
C THR A 148 13.93 6.44 -8.77
N PHE A 149 12.82 6.07 -9.39
CA PHE A 149 12.23 6.79 -10.51
C PHE A 149 12.03 8.27 -10.16
N ALA A 150 11.38 8.55 -9.03
CA ALA A 150 11.15 9.90 -8.54
C ALA A 150 12.47 10.66 -8.31
N ALA A 151 13.48 10.02 -7.74
CA ALA A 151 14.79 10.63 -7.52
C ALA A 151 15.47 10.96 -8.86
N ILE A 152 15.45 10.06 -9.84
CA ILE A 152 16.14 10.23 -11.12
C ILE A 152 15.48 11.35 -11.94
N ILE A 153 14.16 11.33 -12.15
CA ILE A 153 13.51 12.37 -12.98
C ILE A 153 13.71 13.79 -12.40
N ASN A 154 13.85 13.91 -11.08
CA ASN A 154 14.13 15.17 -10.41
C ASN A 154 15.63 15.55 -10.37
N SER A 155 16.51 14.67 -10.85
CA SER A 155 17.97 14.88 -10.86
C SER A 155 18.57 14.95 -12.27
N VAL A 156 17.82 14.53 -13.30
CA VAL A 156 18.26 14.58 -14.71
C VAL A 156 18.31 16.03 -15.19
N ASN A 157 19.33 16.39 -15.97
CA ASN A 157 19.51 17.73 -16.49
C ASN A 157 18.85 17.89 -17.89
N GLU A 158 19.11 19.01 -18.56
CA GLU A 158 18.57 19.30 -19.89
C GLU A 158 18.97 18.29 -20.97
N THR A 159 20.08 17.56 -20.77
CA THR A 159 20.55 16.55 -21.74
C THR A 159 19.67 15.30 -21.72
N GLY A 160 18.98 15.05 -20.60
CA GLY A 160 18.13 13.88 -20.45
C GLY A 160 18.91 12.58 -20.25
N LEU A 161 18.16 11.49 -20.08
CA LEU A 161 18.65 10.12 -20.16
C LEU A 161 17.72 9.36 -21.10
N GLY A 162 18.26 8.56 -22.02
CA GLY A 162 17.42 7.79 -22.95
C GLY A 162 16.45 6.87 -22.23
N ASP A 163 15.21 6.76 -22.74
CA ASP A 163 14.12 6.06 -22.05
C ASP A 163 14.50 4.64 -21.63
N ILE A 164 15.13 3.89 -22.52
CA ILE A 164 15.51 2.50 -22.26
C ILE A 164 16.49 2.36 -21.08
N PHE A 165 17.39 3.33 -20.88
CA PHE A 165 18.31 3.32 -19.75
C PHE A 165 17.57 3.61 -18.44
N LEU A 166 16.65 4.58 -18.45
CA LEU A 166 15.79 4.88 -17.30
C LEU A 166 14.93 3.66 -16.93
N THR A 167 14.27 3.03 -17.91
CA THR A 167 13.50 1.80 -17.70
C THR A 167 14.38 0.71 -17.09
N ALA A 168 15.57 0.47 -17.64
CA ALA A 168 16.48 -0.57 -17.18
C ALA A 168 16.93 -0.34 -15.73
N ILE A 169 17.30 0.88 -15.37
CA ILE A 169 17.70 1.22 -14.00
C ILE A 169 16.54 0.95 -13.03
N VAL A 170 15.34 1.43 -13.34
CA VAL A 170 14.17 1.27 -12.46
C VAL A 170 13.81 -0.21 -12.30
N LEU A 171 13.88 -1.01 -13.37
CA LEU A 171 13.59 -2.45 -13.31
C LEU A 171 14.68 -3.27 -12.61
N VAL A 172 15.95 -2.91 -12.74
CA VAL A 172 17.03 -3.55 -11.97
C VAL A 172 16.84 -3.26 -10.48
N ILE A 173 16.52 -2.02 -10.10
CA ILE A 173 16.23 -1.69 -8.70
C ILE A 173 14.98 -2.41 -8.19
N PHE A 174 13.94 -2.52 -9.03
CA PHE A 174 12.79 -3.37 -8.71
C PHE A 174 13.23 -4.82 -8.43
N ALA A 175 14.04 -5.42 -9.31
CA ALA A 175 14.47 -6.81 -9.17
C ALA A 175 15.34 -7.04 -7.92
N LEU A 176 16.22 -6.09 -7.59
CA LEU A 176 17.03 -6.14 -6.37
C LEU A 176 16.14 -6.01 -5.11
N GLY A 177 15.23 -5.04 -5.08
CA GLY A 177 14.28 -4.88 -3.98
C GLY A 177 13.36 -6.08 -3.83
N PHE A 178 12.92 -6.66 -4.95
CA PHE A 178 12.15 -7.90 -4.97
C PHE A 178 12.95 -9.06 -4.37
N GLY A 179 14.19 -9.25 -4.81
CA GLY A 179 15.09 -10.28 -4.29
C GLY A 179 15.28 -10.17 -2.78
N ILE A 180 15.54 -8.95 -2.27
CA ILE A 180 15.65 -8.67 -0.84
C ILE A 180 14.34 -9.02 -0.11
N GLY A 181 13.20 -8.59 -0.65
CA GLY A 181 11.90 -8.78 0.00
C GLY A 181 11.37 -10.21 0.04
N VAL A 182 11.97 -11.13 -0.72
CA VAL A 182 11.67 -12.57 -0.63
C VAL A 182 12.26 -13.19 0.64
N PHE A 183 13.32 -12.61 1.22
CA PHE A 183 13.97 -13.15 2.41
C PHE A 183 13.18 -12.87 3.71
N GLU A 184 13.32 -13.76 4.69
CA GLU A 184 12.56 -13.68 5.95
C GLU A 184 12.93 -12.45 6.79
N PHE A 185 14.19 -12.00 6.76
CA PHE A 185 14.62 -10.83 7.52
C PHE A 185 13.95 -9.53 7.03
N ALA A 186 13.64 -9.45 5.73
CA ALA A 186 12.98 -8.30 5.12
C ALA A 186 11.45 -8.33 5.25
N ARG A 187 10.89 -9.42 5.81
CA ARG A 187 9.46 -9.68 5.82
C ARG A 187 8.65 -8.59 6.50
N LEU A 188 9.10 -8.09 7.65
CA LEU A 188 8.38 -7.03 8.35
C LEU A 188 8.37 -5.74 7.52
N GLY A 189 9.52 -5.39 6.94
CA GLY A 189 9.63 -4.28 6.00
C GLY A 189 8.70 -4.44 4.80
N GLY A 190 8.59 -5.66 4.26
CA GLY A 190 7.71 -5.95 3.13
C GLY A 190 6.22 -5.87 3.46
N ILE A 191 5.79 -6.33 4.63
CA ILE A 191 4.41 -6.16 5.11
C ILE A 191 4.10 -4.67 5.24
N THR A 192 5.00 -3.90 5.87
CA THR A 192 4.86 -2.44 5.98
C THR A 192 4.81 -1.78 4.60
N ALA A 193 5.67 -2.19 3.67
CA ALA A 193 5.68 -1.70 2.30
C ALA A 193 4.36 -1.98 1.56
N VAL A 194 3.76 -3.18 1.73
CA VAL A 194 2.43 -3.49 1.16
C VAL A 194 1.38 -2.49 1.65
N GLY A 195 1.34 -2.20 2.95
CA GLY A 195 0.38 -1.26 3.53
C GLY A 195 0.59 0.17 3.03
N LEU A 196 1.83 0.67 3.14
CA LEU A 196 2.18 2.03 2.72
C LEU A 196 2.00 2.24 1.20
N ALA A 197 2.54 1.34 0.38
CA ALA A 197 2.42 1.42 -1.08
C ALA A 197 0.97 1.22 -1.53
N GLY A 198 0.20 0.37 -0.86
CA GLY A 198 -1.23 0.20 -1.13
C GLY A 198 -2.05 1.44 -0.80
N GLY A 199 -1.79 2.10 0.34
CA GLY A 199 -2.42 3.38 0.65
C GLY A 199 -1.98 4.49 -0.29
N ALA A 200 -0.69 4.56 -0.65
CA ALA A 200 -0.17 5.52 -1.61
C ALA A 200 -0.82 5.33 -2.98
N ALA A 201 -0.92 4.10 -3.49
CA ALA A 201 -1.59 3.77 -4.75
C ALA A 201 -3.07 4.18 -4.74
N PHE A 202 -3.75 4.10 -3.59
CA PHE A 202 -5.11 4.60 -3.44
C PHE A 202 -5.17 6.13 -3.51
N GLY A 203 -4.30 6.82 -2.76
CA GLY A 203 -4.20 8.28 -2.75
C GLY A 203 -3.80 8.87 -4.11
N LEU A 204 -2.85 8.24 -4.82
CA LEU A 204 -2.44 8.64 -6.17
C LEU A 204 -3.64 8.64 -7.12
N ARG A 205 -4.47 7.60 -7.08
CA ARG A 205 -5.67 7.54 -7.92
C ARG A 205 -6.64 8.67 -7.64
N ILE A 206 -6.85 9.03 -6.37
CA ILE A 206 -7.69 10.17 -5.98
C ILE A 206 -7.15 11.48 -6.56
N VAL A 207 -5.85 11.73 -6.38
CA VAL A 207 -5.20 12.96 -6.84
C VAL A 207 -5.23 13.08 -8.38
N LEU A 208 -5.20 11.96 -9.10
CA LEU A 208 -5.17 11.91 -10.56
C LEU A 208 -6.56 11.99 -11.23
N LEU A 209 -7.66 12.01 -10.47
CA LEU A 209 -9.01 12.06 -11.02
C LEU A 209 -9.32 13.35 -11.80
N GLN A 210 -8.65 14.44 -11.46
CA GLN A 210 -8.93 15.78 -11.97
C GLN A 210 -7.80 16.30 -12.85
N GLU A 211 -8.17 17.14 -13.81
CA GLU A 211 -7.25 17.86 -14.69
C GLU A 211 -6.34 18.77 -13.85
N GLY A 212 -5.04 18.77 -14.15
CA GLY A 212 -4.07 19.52 -13.35
C GLY A 212 -3.91 19.03 -11.91
N LEU A 213 -4.33 17.79 -11.62
CA LEU A 213 -4.45 17.17 -10.29
C LEU A 213 -5.66 17.68 -9.49
N LEU A 214 -5.98 17.01 -8.39
CA LEU A 214 -7.10 17.38 -7.51
C LEU A 214 -6.96 18.80 -6.94
N ILE A 215 -5.73 19.21 -6.60
CA ILE A 215 -5.43 20.57 -6.14
C ILE A 215 -4.44 21.20 -7.12
N SER A 216 -4.97 21.99 -8.05
CA SER A 216 -4.23 22.61 -9.15
C SER A 216 -3.56 23.95 -8.78
N SER A 217 -3.89 24.52 -7.62
CA SER A 217 -3.26 25.76 -7.15
C SER A 217 -1.78 25.54 -6.81
N THR A 218 -0.91 26.41 -7.34
CA THR A 218 0.54 26.33 -7.16
C THR A 218 0.98 26.37 -5.70
N GLN A 219 0.34 27.23 -4.91
CA GLN A 219 0.65 27.40 -3.49
C GLN A 219 0.21 26.19 -2.65
N LEU A 220 -0.75 25.42 -3.14
CA LEU A 220 -1.37 24.30 -2.44
C LEU A 220 -1.02 22.95 -3.04
N TYR A 221 -0.10 22.89 -4.00
CA TYR A 221 0.30 21.65 -4.67
C TYR A 221 0.77 20.57 -3.68
N ALA A 222 1.43 20.95 -2.58
CA ALA A 222 1.86 20.05 -1.51
C ALA A 222 0.69 19.29 -0.85
N LEU A 223 -0.54 19.81 -0.92
CA LEU A 223 -1.73 19.13 -0.41
C LEU A 223 -2.06 17.85 -1.20
N ASN A 224 -1.70 17.75 -2.48
CA ASN A 224 -1.83 16.50 -3.23
C ASN A 224 -0.97 15.40 -2.59
N TRP A 225 0.28 15.72 -2.25
CA TRP A 225 1.18 14.81 -1.53
C TRP A 225 0.71 14.51 -0.12
N LEU A 226 0.09 15.49 0.56
CA LEU A 226 -0.54 15.26 1.87
C LEU A 226 -1.66 14.21 1.76
N ILE A 227 -2.51 14.25 0.73
CA ILE A 227 -3.56 13.25 0.49
C ILE A 227 -2.93 11.86 0.30
N VAL A 228 -1.91 11.75 -0.57
CA VAL A 228 -1.19 10.50 -0.79
C VAL A 228 -0.58 9.98 0.51
N GLY A 229 0.06 10.86 1.29
CA GLY A 229 0.70 10.55 2.57
C GLY A 229 -0.30 10.12 3.65
N VAL A 230 -1.46 10.77 3.75
CA VAL A 230 -2.54 10.39 4.67
C VAL A 230 -3.11 9.03 4.30
N CYS A 231 -3.38 8.77 3.02
CA CYS A 231 -3.83 7.45 2.57
C CYS A 231 -2.78 6.36 2.84
N ALA A 232 -1.50 6.62 2.56
CA ALA A 232 -0.39 5.72 2.86
C ALA A 232 -0.27 5.43 4.36
N GLY A 233 -0.27 6.48 5.19
CA GLY A 233 -0.18 6.38 6.65
C GLY A 233 -1.37 5.63 7.25
N ALA A 234 -2.61 5.93 6.82
CA ALA A 234 -3.80 5.24 7.29
C ALA A 234 -3.78 3.74 6.94
N ALA A 235 -3.39 3.40 5.71
CA ALA A 235 -3.25 1.99 5.30
C ALA A 235 -2.10 1.28 6.04
N GLY A 236 -0.97 1.95 6.24
CA GLY A 236 0.15 1.43 7.04
C GLY A 236 -0.23 1.20 8.50
N LEU A 237 -0.88 2.17 9.14
CA LEU A 237 -1.38 2.06 10.51
C LEU A 237 -2.45 0.97 10.65
N SER A 238 -3.27 0.76 9.62
CA SER A 238 -4.24 -0.34 9.61
C SER A 238 -3.59 -1.72 9.78
N LEU A 239 -2.30 -1.87 9.43
CA LEU A 239 -1.57 -3.11 9.66
C LEU A 239 -1.37 -3.44 11.15
N ILE A 240 -1.34 -2.42 12.02
CA ILE A 240 -1.13 -2.59 13.46
C ILE A 240 -2.40 -3.16 14.12
N TRP A 241 -3.56 -2.57 13.81
CA TRP A 241 -4.84 -2.94 14.42
C TRP A 241 -5.58 -4.05 13.66
N PHE A 242 -5.43 -4.08 12.33
CA PHE A 242 -6.17 -4.96 11.44
C PHE A 242 -5.25 -5.53 10.36
N GLN A 243 -4.16 -6.18 10.76
CA GLN A 243 -3.10 -6.68 9.86
C GLN A 243 -3.62 -7.36 8.60
N ARG A 244 -4.54 -8.32 8.74
CA ARG A 244 -5.12 -9.05 7.61
C ARG A 244 -5.85 -8.13 6.63
N PHE A 245 -6.64 -7.20 7.17
CA PHE A 245 -7.38 -6.23 6.36
C PHE A 245 -6.41 -5.30 5.62
N GLY A 246 -5.44 -4.71 6.31
CA GLY A 246 -4.44 -3.84 5.71
C GLY A 246 -3.63 -4.52 4.60
N LEU A 247 -3.28 -5.79 4.78
CA LEU A 247 -2.61 -6.59 3.75
C LEU A 247 -3.49 -6.85 2.52
N LEU A 248 -4.74 -7.26 2.72
CA LEU A 248 -5.69 -7.53 1.63
C LEU A 248 -5.99 -6.26 0.82
N PHE A 249 -6.27 -5.15 1.53
CA PHE A 249 -6.49 -3.85 0.91
C PHE A 249 -5.23 -3.38 0.17
N GLY A 250 -4.06 -3.50 0.81
CA GLY A 250 -2.80 -3.09 0.20
C GLY A 250 -2.49 -3.86 -1.07
N CYS A 251 -2.62 -5.18 -1.06
CA CYS A 251 -2.42 -6.03 -2.23
C CYS A 251 -3.39 -5.67 -3.37
N ALA A 252 -4.68 -5.59 -3.08
CA ALA A 252 -5.70 -5.25 -4.06
C ALA A 252 -5.52 -3.82 -4.61
N SER A 253 -5.13 -2.86 -3.77
CA SER A 253 -4.91 -1.47 -4.16
C SER A 253 -3.71 -1.32 -5.08
N ILE A 254 -2.56 -1.91 -4.73
CA ILE A 254 -1.37 -1.96 -5.61
C ILE A 254 -1.73 -2.64 -6.93
N GLY A 255 -2.39 -3.80 -6.86
CA GLY A 255 -2.70 -4.60 -8.02
C GLY A 255 -3.63 -3.90 -9.00
N THR A 256 -4.72 -3.32 -8.50
CA THR A 256 -5.70 -2.59 -9.33
C THR A 256 -5.13 -1.29 -9.88
N PHE A 257 -4.26 -0.61 -9.14
CA PHE A 257 -3.54 0.56 -9.65
C PHE A 257 -2.64 0.19 -10.82
N LEU A 258 -1.81 -0.86 -10.70
CA LEU A 258 -0.93 -1.30 -11.78
C LEU A 258 -1.70 -1.88 -12.98
N LEU A 259 -2.78 -2.64 -12.75
CA LEU A 259 -3.66 -3.06 -13.85
C LEU A 259 -4.28 -1.86 -14.56
N GLY A 260 -4.78 -0.89 -13.80
CA GLY A 260 -5.32 0.35 -14.36
C GLY A 260 -4.27 1.11 -15.17
N LEU A 261 -3.05 1.25 -14.63
CA LEU A 261 -1.93 1.89 -15.32
C LEU A 261 -1.56 1.17 -16.62
N GLY A 262 -1.47 -0.17 -16.61
CA GLY A 262 -1.18 -0.95 -17.82
C GLY A 262 -2.27 -0.85 -18.89
N VAL A 263 -3.54 -0.90 -18.48
CA VAL A 263 -4.68 -0.70 -19.39
C VAL A 263 -4.71 0.72 -19.95
N ASP A 264 -4.46 1.72 -19.12
CA ASP A 264 -4.43 3.11 -19.55
C ASP A 264 -3.26 3.39 -20.49
N LEU A 265 -2.05 2.89 -20.20
CA LEU A 265 -0.90 2.95 -21.12
C LEU A 265 -1.23 2.27 -22.46
N PHE A 266 -2.00 1.19 -22.46
CA PHE A 266 -2.41 0.56 -23.71
C PHE A 266 -3.41 1.41 -24.51
N MET A 267 -4.37 2.07 -23.83
CA MET A 267 -5.45 2.81 -24.50
C MET A 267 -5.06 4.25 -24.86
N GLN A 268 -4.38 4.93 -23.95
CA GLN A 268 -4.07 6.37 -23.97
C GLN A 268 -2.58 6.64 -24.08
N LYS A 269 -1.75 5.59 -24.14
CA LYS A 269 -0.29 5.70 -24.26
C LYS A 269 0.23 6.59 -23.13
N GLN A 270 1.14 7.49 -23.42
CA GLN A 270 1.73 8.38 -22.42
C GLN A 270 0.83 9.56 -22.05
N ALA A 271 -0.28 9.84 -22.76
CA ALA A 271 -1.11 11.01 -22.52
C ALA A 271 -2.10 10.88 -21.33
N GLY A 272 -2.27 9.67 -20.80
CA GLY A 272 -3.20 9.37 -19.71
C GLY A 272 -2.55 9.44 -18.32
N LEU A 273 -2.70 8.35 -17.56
CA LEU A 273 -2.19 8.19 -16.20
C LEU A 273 -0.67 8.30 -16.11
N SER A 274 0.07 7.92 -17.15
CA SER A 274 1.52 8.10 -17.19
C SER A 274 1.89 9.58 -17.08
N LEU A 275 1.32 10.43 -17.95
CA LEU A 275 1.51 11.88 -17.86
C LEU A 275 1.02 12.44 -16.53
N GLY A 276 -0.10 11.95 -16.00
CA GLY A 276 -0.61 12.39 -14.70
C GLY A 276 0.35 12.07 -13.55
N LEU A 277 0.88 10.85 -13.49
CA LEU A 277 1.89 10.45 -12.52
C LEU A 277 3.14 11.28 -12.66
N ARG A 278 3.61 11.48 -13.90
CA ARG A 278 4.77 12.30 -14.16
C ARG A 278 4.55 13.75 -13.77
N PHE A 279 3.39 14.32 -14.09
CA PHE A 279 2.97 15.66 -13.64
C PHE A 279 2.85 15.74 -12.12
N LEU A 280 2.70 14.64 -11.39
CA LEU A 280 2.76 14.62 -9.94
C LEU A 280 4.18 14.40 -9.40
N PHE A 281 5.02 13.57 -10.00
CA PHE A 281 6.34 13.23 -9.45
C PHE A 281 7.47 14.17 -9.90
N ASP A 282 7.39 14.70 -11.12
CA ASP A 282 8.45 15.50 -11.72
C ASP A 282 8.31 16.97 -11.31
N ARG A 283 9.20 17.47 -10.47
CA ARG A 283 9.30 18.88 -10.05
C ARG A 283 10.60 19.53 -10.57
N ASN A 284 11.18 18.99 -11.63
CA ASN A 284 12.43 19.47 -12.19
C ASN A 284 12.24 20.71 -13.07
N ASP A 285 12.93 21.82 -12.80
CA ASP A 285 12.78 23.06 -13.57
C ASP A 285 13.26 22.93 -15.02
N SER A 286 14.17 21.99 -15.32
CA SER A 286 14.59 21.67 -16.70
C SER A 286 13.50 20.98 -17.53
N HIS A 287 12.42 20.52 -16.89
CA HIS A 287 11.28 19.88 -17.54
C HIS A 287 10.03 20.78 -17.55
N ALA A 288 10.15 22.03 -17.12
CA ALA A 288 9.00 22.90 -16.90
C ALA A 288 8.23 23.21 -18.20
N LEU A 289 8.95 23.51 -19.28
CA LEU A 289 8.35 23.82 -20.58
C LEU A 289 7.47 22.67 -21.08
N PHE A 290 7.93 21.43 -20.94
CA PHE A 290 7.17 20.25 -21.33
C PHE A 290 5.77 20.23 -20.69
N PHE A 291 5.66 20.53 -19.40
CA PHE A 291 4.36 20.51 -18.69
C PHE A 291 3.50 21.75 -18.93
N ILE A 292 4.10 22.86 -19.38
CA ILE A 292 3.35 24.03 -19.85
C ILE A 292 2.68 23.69 -21.18
N GLU A 293 3.39 23.02 -22.08
CA GLU A 293 2.90 22.62 -23.40
C GLU A 293 1.97 21.40 -23.34
N HIS A 294 2.22 20.49 -22.40
CA HIS A 294 1.48 19.23 -22.24
C HIS A 294 0.88 19.12 -20.83
N PRO A 295 -0.12 19.95 -20.48
CA PRO A 295 -0.78 19.85 -19.19
C PRO A 295 -1.53 18.52 -19.06
N TYR A 296 -1.61 17.99 -17.84
CA TYR A 296 -2.40 16.80 -17.57
C TYR A 296 -3.90 17.11 -17.66
N THR A 297 -4.54 16.67 -18.74
CA THR A 297 -5.98 16.90 -19.02
C THR A 297 -6.91 15.80 -18.50
N ALA A 298 -6.36 14.81 -17.77
CA ALA A 298 -7.10 13.65 -17.22
C ALA A 298 -8.16 13.11 -18.21
N PRO A 299 -7.79 12.51 -19.35
CA PRO A 299 -8.74 12.12 -20.39
C PRO A 299 -9.90 11.27 -19.83
N LEU A 300 -11.11 11.38 -20.41
CA LEU A 300 -12.29 10.65 -19.93
C LEU A 300 -12.04 9.15 -19.75
N ARG A 301 -11.33 8.52 -20.70
CA ARG A 301 -10.96 7.10 -20.63
C ARG A 301 -10.09 6.79 -19.40
N SER A 302 -9.10 7.63 -19.12
CA SER A 302 -8.24 7.51 -17.93
C SER A 302 -9.04 7.69 -16.64
N ARG A 303 -10.00 8.62 -16.60
CA ARG A 303 -10.91 8.76 -15.45
C ARG A 303 -11.75 7.52 -15.22
N VAL A 304 -12.32 6.93 -16.29
CA VAL A 304 -13.07 5.67 -16.20
C VAL A 304 -12.18 4.58 -15.61
N VAL A 305 -10.94 4.43 -16.12
CA VAL A 305 -9.97 3.45 -15.58
C VAL A 305 -9.67 3.70 -14.09
N LEU A 306 -9.48 4.96 -13.69
CA LEU A 306 -9.28 5.33 -12.27
C LEU A 306 -10.48 4.94 -11.41
N TYR A 307 -11.69 5.34 -11.78
CA TYR A 307 -12.91 5.01 -11.04
C TYR A 307 -13.11 3.50 -10.94
N THR A 308 -12.93 2.77 -12.05
CA THR A 308 -13.03 1.32 -12.06
C THR A 308 -11.98 0.69 -11.17
N SER A 309 -10.71 1.13 -11.22
CA SER A 309 -9.66 0.57 -10.36
C SER A 309 -9.92 0.85 -8.86
N LEU A 310 -10.43 2.03 -8.51
CA LEU A 310 -10.82 2.39 -7.14
C LEU A 310 -11.97 1.50 -6.64
N ALA A 311 -13.01 1.31 -7.47
CA ALA A 311 -14.15 0.46 -7.14
C ALA A 311 -13.76 -1.03 -7.03
N LEU A 312 -12.85 -1.51 -7.87
CA LEU A 312 -12.35 -2.88 -7.84
C LEU A 312 -11.48 -3.19 -6.62
N THR A 313 -10.85 -2.18 -6.01
CA THR A 313 -9.97 -2.38 -4.83
C THR A 313 -10.68 -3.11 -3.68
N PRO A 314 -11.81 -2.63 -3.13
CA PRO A 314 -12.52 -3.33 -2.05
C PRO A 314 -13.14 -4.66 -2.51
N ILE A 315 -13.60 -4.75 -3.75
CA ILE A 315 -14.20 -5.98 -4.31
C ILE A 315 -13.15 -7.10 -4.36
N LEU A 316 -11.97 -6.81 -4.91
CA LEU A 316 -10.88 -7.78 -5.02
C LEU A 316 -10.25 -8.09 -3.65
N ALA A 317 -10.17 -7.13 -2.74
CA ALA A 317 -9.77 -7.40 -1.36
C ALA A 317 -10.74 -8.38 -0.68
N LEU A 318 -12.05 -8.23 -0.88
CA LEU A 318 -13.06 -9.15 -0.36
C LEU A 318 -12.99 -10.54 -1.03
N ILE A 319 -12.77 -10.60 -2.34
CA ILE A 319 -12.58 -11.86 -3.06
C ILE A 319 -11.34 -12.58 -2.52
N GLN A 320 -10.20 -11.89 -2.42
CA GLN A 320 -8.97 -12.44 -1.83
C GLN A 320 -9.21 -12.95 -0.40
N HIS A 321 -9.95 -12.20 0.42
CA HIS A 321 -10.31 -12.63 1.78
C HIS A 321 -11.11 -13.94 1.80
N ARG A 322 -12.08 -14.07 0.88
CA ARG A 322 -12.98 -15.23 0.82
C ARG A 322 -12.31 -16.47 0.27
N VAL A 323 -11.49 -16.31 -0.77
CA VAL A 323 -10.76 -17.39 -1.46
C VAL A 323 -9.58 -17.86 -0.62
N PHE A 324 -8.77 -16.94 -0.10
CA PHE A 324 -7.58 -17.27 0.68
C PHE A 324 -7.83 -17.03 2.17
N ARG A 325 -8.35 -18.05 2.85
CA ARG A 325 -8.71 -17.99 4.28
C ARG A 325 -7.52 -18.17 5.22
N ASP A 326 -6.43 -18.73 4.73
CA ASP A 326 -5.22 -18.95 5.52
C ASP A 326 -4.60 -17.63 5.99
N PRO A 327 -3.89 -17.62 7.14
CA PRO A 327 -3.11 -16.47 7.56
C PRO A 327 -1.97 -16.19 6.58
N PHE A 328 -1.53 -14.93 6.52
CA PHE A 328 -0.41 -14.53 5.67
C PHE A 328 0.91 -15.21 6.12
N THR A 329 1.05 -15.46 7.42
CA THR A 329 2.16 -16.19 8.01
C THR A 329 1.93 -17.70 7.91
N ARG A 330 2.90 -18.45 7.36
CA ARG A 330 2.90 -19.92 7.38
C ARG A 330 3.78 -20.56 8.44
N ARG A 331 4.27 -19.77 9.40
CA ARG A 331 4.99 -20.35 10.53
C ARG A 331 4.02 -21.29 11.27
N PRO A 332 4.42 -22.53 11.56
CA PRO A 332 3.62 -23.40 12.40
C PRO A 332 3.38 -22.68 13.72
N VAL A 333 2.14 -22.75 14.21
CA VAL A 333 1.82 -22.29 15.56
C VAL A 333 2.58 -23.21 16.50
N GLU A 334 3.50 -22.67 17.30
CA GLU A 334 4.19 -23.46 18.33
C GLU A 334 3.14 -24.13 19.22
N SER A 335 3.32 -25.43 19.50
CA SER A 335 2.40 -26.17 20.37
C SER A 335 2.36 -25.52 21.75
N ASP A 336 1.19 -25.56 22.40
CA ASP A 336 1.05 -25.03 23.76
C ASP A 336 2.07 -25.69 24.71
N ASP A 337 2.50 -26.94 24.44
CA ASP A 337 3.53 -27.67 25.17
C ASP A 337 4.94 -27.07 25.00
N ALA A 338 5.26 -26.53 23.80
CA ALA A 338 6.54 -25.83 23.55
C ALA A 338 6.57 -24.43 24.20
N LEU A 339 5.39 -23.84 24.42
CA LEU A 339 5.20 -22.54 25.07
C LEU A 339 4.95 -22.65 26.58
N ALA A 340 4.74 -23.87 27.10
CA ALA A 340 4.64 -24.17 28.52
C ALA A 340 6.02 -24.02 29.18
N ILE A 341 6.51 -22.78 29.23
CA ILE A 341 7.53 -22.39 30.19
C ILE A 341 6.89 -22.59 31.55
N ASN A 342 7.41 -23.50 32.36
CA ASN A 342 7.08 -23.61 33.78
C ASN A 342 7.40 -22.25 34.41
N PHE A 343 6.42 -21.34 34.45
CA PHE A 343 6.50 -20.17 35.28
C PHE A 343 6.24 -20.65 36.70
N PRO A 344 7.25 -20.63 37.61
CA PRO A 344 6.94 -20.75 39.02
C PRO A 344 6.06 -19.55 39.33
N THR A 345 4.79 -19.80 39.66
CA THR A 345 3.81 -18.75 39.98
C THR A 345 4.07 -18.07 41.32
N ASP A 346 5.21 -18.36 41.93
CA ASP A 346 5.50 -18.02 43.31
C ASP A 346 6.34 -16.73 43.34
N GLY A 347 5.66 -15.58 43.19
CA GLY A 347 6.10 -14.33 43.81
C GLY A 347 6.82 -13.29 42.94
N VAL A 348 6.13 -12.67 41.97
CA VAL A 348 6.66 -11.42 41.37
C VAL A 348 5.60 -10.31 41.31
N GLU A 349 5.95 -9.21 41.98
CA GLU A 349 5.21 -7.97 42.21
C GLU A 349 4.77 -7.17 40.96
N PRO A 350 3.78 -6.27 41.11
CA PRO A 350 3.14 -5.56 40.02
C PRO A 350 3.85 -4.23 39.66
N GLU A 351 4.95 -4.29 38.92
CA GLU A 351 5.61 -3.07 38.38
C GLU A 351 5.75 -3.04 36.84
N LYS A 352 4.83 -3.67 36.10
CA LYS A 352 4.92 -3.84 34.62
C LYS A 352 4.07 -2.86 33.79
N ARG A 353 4.21 -1.54 33.98
CA ARG A 353 3.66 -0.54 33.01
C ARG A 353 4.69 0.29 32.26
N LYS A 354 5.97 0.26 32.64
CA LYS A 354 7.02 1.04 31.96
C LYS A 354 7.74 0.29 30.83
N THR A 355 7.46 -1.00 30.61
CA THR A 355 8.24 -1.85 29.71
C THR A 355 7.67 -2.02 28.30
N PHE A 356 6.50 -1.46 27.96
CA PHE A 356 5.88 -1.67 26.65
C PHE A 356 6.73 -1.10 25.49
N PHE A 357 7.26 0.12 25.64
CA PHE A 357 8.10 0.74 24.60
C PHE A 357 9.53 0.15 24.55
N LEU A 358 10.09 -0.24 25.70
CA LEU A 358 11.39 -0.91 25.77
C LEU A 358 11.34 -2.33 25.16
N ALA A 359 10.26 -3.08 25.39
CA ALA A 359 10.06 -4.42 24.82
C ALA A 359 9.86 -4.40 23.28
N MET A 360 9.40 -3.28 22.72
CA MET A 360 9.26 -3.12 21.27
C MET A 360 10.62 -2.93 20.60
N TRP A 361 11.59 -2.31 21.28
CA TRP A 361 12.93 -2.02 20.76
C TRP A 361 13.92 -3.18 21.03
N ASP A 362 13.80 -3.86 22.17
CA ASP A 362 14.69 -4.98 22.54
C ASP A 362 14.48 -6.27 21.72
N GLY A 363 13.39 -6.36 20.95
CA GLY A 363 13.14 -7.49 20.03
C GLY A 363 14.13 -7.62 18.87
N VAL A 364 15.04 -6.66 18.69
CA VAL A 364 16.07 -6.68 17.62
C VAL A 364 17.40 -7.24 18.12
N ARG A 365 17.65 -7.33 19.44
CA ARG A 365 18.96 -7.71 20.00
C ARG A 365 18.99 -9.03 20.78
N ARG A 366 17.88 -9.73 20.96
CA ARG A 366 17.89 -11.00 21.69
C ARG A 366 17.62 -12.20 20.78
N GLU A 367 18.41 -13.24 21.03
CA GLU A 367 18.21 -14.60 20.55
C GLU A 367 16.75 -15.06 20.69
N PRO A 368 16.30 -15.99 19.85
CA PRO A 368 14.88 -16.28 19.63
C PRO A 368 14.27 -17.01 20.83
N GLU A 369 13.92 -16.29 21.87
CA GLU A 369 13.10 -16.81 22.94
C GLU A 369 12.02 -15.78 23.30
N LYS A 370 10.77 -16.18 23.06
CA LYS A 370 9.51 -15.49 23.41
C LYS A 370 9.03 -14.44 22.39
N VAL A 371 8.41 -14.95 21.32
CA VAL A 371 7.54 -14.16 20.46
C VAL A 371 6.20 -13.93 21.17
N ASN A 372 5.82 -12.66 21.30
CA ASN A 372 4.55 -12.22 21.90
C ASN A 372 3.33 -12.75 21.12
N ARG A 373 2.36 -13.35 21.83
CA ARG A 373 1.13 -13.99 21.30
C ARG A 373 0.18 -13.05 20.52
N PHE A 374 0.47 -11.76 20.44
CA PHE A 374 -0.45 -10.74 19.91
C PHE A 374 -0.16 -10.26 18.49
N SER A 375 0.81 -10.84 17.78
CA SER A 375 1.08 -10.55 16.37
C SER A 375 0.79 -11.75 15.46
N VAL A 376 -0.50 -12.06 15.24
CA VAL A 376 -0.97 -13.02 14.22
C VAL A 376 -2.06 -12.42 13.37
#